data_AF-A0A2V7YHL1-F1
#
_entry.id   AF-A0A2V7YHL1-F1
#
_cell.length_a   1.000
_cell.length_b   1.000
_cell.length_c   1.000
_cell.angle_alpha   90.00
_cell.angle_beta   90.00
_cell.angle_gamma   90.00
#
_symmetry.space_group_name_H-M   'P 1'
#
loop_
_entity.id
_entity.type
_entity.pdbx_description
1 polymer ?
#
loop_
_entity_poly.entity_id
_entity_poly.type
_entity_poly.pdbx_seq_one_letter_code
_entity_poly.pdbx_strand_id
1 'polypeptide(L)'
;MVRWWVCAVLFAAAVTAAPPPKIIATAQITPELRALLAADYTIDISVLPHDGDAWTRLAKRVTGDAGNWRAIASLNNEKLTSEVAVHVPLALLRHELQRQIITTLFPKDSLTPAGWKHVATGPAGVESESLWNIAEWFTGSGENYAAIRTANPGQALSTHPGDVVLIPKHLLSAAFGGEGEELTASSKTAEVRKSEDDPIERAPADAPAADVAMEAVATGQPSLTYERNASEPFAVYRLQKGEALYSSVAIRFTGRVYSKDVGDVLDRLVHFNGIDDVAKIPVGYAVKIPMSLLLPDYLPADDPRRLAAEMIQRESAKLARRTRAKGLQGVHIVLDAGHGGTDPGAICDGVSESSYVYDVMNRLKTILEKKSAARVSVTRDEECVLTTPKYELDDPVIGVHLRWYLANSIFRHAIKRGVPKEKIVFLSIHADSLHPSLRGAMAYIPAERYVTGSYRKS
;
A
#
# COMPACT_ATOMS: atom_id res chain seq x y z
N MET A 1 -1.23 -57.71 33.62
CA MET A 1 -0.78 -56.91 32.45
C MET A 1 -1.90 -56.92 31.42
N VAL A 2 -2.62 -55.82 31.24
CA VAL A 2 -3.63 -55.67 30.19
C VAL A 2 -3.23 -54.44 29.37
N ARG A 3 -2.87 -54.65 28.10
CA ARG A 3 -2.49 -53.58 27.15
C ARG A 3 -3.77 -53.05 26.50
N TRP A 4 -4.07 -51.78 26.72
CA TRP A 4 -5.08 -51.05 25.95
C TRP A 4 -4.46 -50.51 24.66
N TRP A 5 -5.07 -50.83 23.53
CA TRP A 5 -4.76 -50.23 22.23
C TRP A 5 -5.70 -49.05 22.01
N VAL A 6 -5.15 -47.84 21.87
CA VAL A 6 -5.91 -46.65 21.46
C VAL A 6 -5.75 -46.51 19.96
N CYS A 7 -6.81 -46.78 19.19
CA CYS A 7 -6.89 -46.44 17.78
C CYS A 7 -7.12 -44.93 17.63
N ALA A 8 -6.11 -44.20 17.15
CA ALA A 8 -6.27 -42.83 16.70
C ALA A 8 -6.88 -42.82 15.29
N VAL A 9 -8.10 -42.31 15.17
CA VAL A 9 -8.73 -42.03 13.87
C VAL A 9 -8.24 -40.64 13.42
N LEU A 10 -7.43 -40.61 12.37
CA LEU A 10 -7.01 -39.41 11.67
C LEU A 10 -8.17 -38.91 10.80
N PHE A 11 -8.77 -37.77 11.15
CA PHE A 11 -9.61 -37.01 10.23
C PHE A 11 -8.72 -36.23 9.27
N ALA A 12 -8.73 -36.59 7.99
CA ALA A 12 -8.17 -35.76 6.94
C ALA A 12 -9.07 -34.54 6.75
N ALA A 13 -8.60 -33.36 7.18
CA ALA A 13 -9.24 -32.10 6.84
C ALA A 13 -8.96 -31.80 5.36
N ALA A 14 -9.98 -31.89 4.52
CA ALA A 14 -9.90 -31.44 3.14
C ALA A 14 -9.74 -29.92 3.12
N VAL A 15 -8.58 -29.46 2.67
CA VAL A 15 -8.29 -28.06 2.38
C VAL A 15 -9.13 -27.65 1.17
N THR A 16 -10.12 -26.80 1.36
CA THR A 16 -10.81 -26.16 0.24
C THR A 16 -9.93 -25.05 -0.30
N ALA A 17 -9.23 -25.32 -1.42
CA ALA A 17 -8.56 -24.29 -2.20
C ALA A 17 -9.59 -23.28 -2.74
N ALA A 18 -9.25 -21.99 -2.71
CA ALA A 18 -10.06 -20.97 -3.37
C ALA A 18 -10.22 -21.32 -4.86
N PRO A 19 -11.40 -21.10 -5.48
CA PRO A 19 -11.59 -21.38 -6.89
C PRO A 19 -10.60 -20.54 -7.73
N PRO A 20 -10.01 -21.12 -8.79
CA PRO A 20 -9.08 -20.38 -9.64
C PRO A 20 -9.76 -19.14 -10.23
N PRO A 21 -9.04 -18.02 -10.38
CA PRO A 21 -9.60 -16.81 -10.96
C PRO A 21 -10.13 -17.10 -12.37
N LYS A 22 -11.28 -16.52 -12.72
CA LYS A 22 -11.81 -16.61 -14.09
C LYS A 22 -10.80 -15.97 -15.05
N ILE A 23 -10.57 -16.59 -16.20
CA ILE A 23 -9.58 -16.14 -17.18
C ILE A 23 -10.32 -15.41 -18.30
N ILE A 24 -9.86 -14.19 -18.63
CA ILE A 24 -10.36 -13.37 -19.74
C ILE A 24 -9.65 -13.74 -21.05
N ALA A 25 -8.31 -13.79 -21.02
CA ALA A 25 -7.49 -14.06 -22.20
C ALA A 25 -6.23 -14.85 -21.84
N THR A 26 -5.66 -15.54 -22.82
CA THR A 26 -4.44 -16.33 -22.65
C THR A 26 -3.50 -16.09 -23.81
N ALA A 27 -2.20 -15.94 -23.52
CA ALA A 27 -1.16 -15.82 -24.52
C ALA A 27 -0.12 -16.92 -24.30
N GLN A 28 -0.01 -17.86 -25.24
CA GLN A 28 1.08 -18.83 -25.27
C GLN A 28 2.18 -18.28 -26.18
N ILE A 29 3.31 -17.87 -25.61
CA ILE A 29 4.38 -17.17 -26.35
C ILE A 29 5.45 -18.16 -26.82
N THR A 30 5.84 -19.08 -25.94
CA THR A 30 6.68 -20.24 -26.27
C THR A 30 6.06 -21.48 -25.60
N PRO A 31 6.52 -22.72 -25.88
CA PRO A 31 6.03 -23.89 -25.15
C PRO A 31 6.19 -23.77 -23.64
N GLU A 32 7.16 -22.98 -23.17
CA GLU A 32 7.50 -22.79 -21.77
C GLU A 32 6.94 -21.50 -21.17
N LEU A 33 6.64 -20.46 -21.97
CA LEU A 33 6.15 -19.16 -21.49
C LEU A 33 4.69 -18.93 -21.86
N ARG A 34 3.88 -18.71 -20.83
CA ARG A 34 2.46 -18.39 -20.94
C ARG A 34 2.11 -17.17 -20.10
N ALA A 35 1.22 -16.32 -20.62
CA ALA A 35 0.57 -15.25 -19.87
C ALA A 35 -0.95 -15.47 -19.83
N LEU A 36 -1.56 -15.03 -18.74
CA LEU A 36 -2.98 -15.10 -18.45
C LEU A 36 -3.47 -13.72 -18.04
N LEU A 37 -4.57 -13.26 -18.62
CA LEU A 37 -5.32 -12.12 -18.11
C LEU A 37 -6.47 -12.67 -17.25
N ALA A 38 -6.42 -12.42 -15.95
CA ALA A 38 -7.46 -12.82 -15.00
C ALA A 38 -8.64 -11.83 -15.01
N ALA A 39 -9.77 -12.23 -14.42
CA ALA A 39 -11.00 -11.44 -14.35
C ALA A 39 -10.89 -10.20 -13.44
N ASP A 40 -9.86 -10.14 -12.59
CA ASP A 40 -9.48 -8.95 -11.83
C ASP A 40 -8.44 -8.08 -12.57
N TYR A 41 -8.22 -8.36 -13.86
CA TYR A 41 -7.28 -7.68 -14.74
C TYR A 41 -5.82 -7.80 -14.30
N THR A 42 -5.47 -8.84 -13.53
CA THR A 42 -4.07 -9.18 -13.28
C THR A 42 -3.50 -9.91 -14.49
N ILE A 43 -2.32 -9.50 -14.97
CA ILE A 43 -1.55 -10.25 -15.96
C ILE A 43 -0.59 -11.17 -15.22
N ASP A 44 -0.92 -12.45 -15.18
CA ASP A 44 -0.06 -13.49 -14.60
C ASP A 44 0.80 -14.13 -15.70
N ILE A 45 2.12 -14.12 -15.53
CA ILE A 45 3.07 -14.64 -16.50
C ILE A 45 3.86 -15.76 -15.85
N SER A 46 3.69 -16.96 -16.38
CA SER A 46 4.33 -18.18 -15.91
C SER A 46 5.33 -18.70 -16.94
N VAL A 47 6.53 -19.08 -16.47
CA VAL A 47 7.60 -19.64 -17.29
C VAL A 47 8.03 -20.99 -16.72
N LEU A 48 8.03 -22.04 -17.54
CA LEU A 48 8.57 -23.34 -17.16
C LEU A 48 10.11 -23.32 -17.29
N PRO A 49 10.85 -23.63 -16.20
CA PRO A 49 12.30 -23.79 -16.28
C PRO A 49 12.67 -25.03 -17.10
N HIS A 50 13.81 -24.99 -17.81
CA HIS A 50 14.34 -26.18 -18.45
C HIS A 50 15.05 -27.09 -17.43
N ASP A 51 15.28 -28.35 -17.80
CA ASP A 51 16.08 -29.26 -16.99
C ASP A 51 17.48 -28.69 -16.73
N GLY A 52 17.82 -28.61 -15.45
CA GLY A 52 19.09 -28.07 -15.00
C GLY A 52 19.20 -26.55 -15.07
N ASP A 53 18.14 -25.79 -15.36
CA ASP A 53 18.14 -24.33 -15.26
C ASP A 53 18.60 -23.88 -13.87
N ALA A 54 19.45 -22.85 -13.85
CA ALA A 54 19.74 -22.07 -12.67
C ALA A 54 18.97 -20.74 -12.76
N TRP A 55 18.68 -20.11 -11.61
CA TRP A 55 17.97 -18.84 -11.55
C TRP A 55 18.55 -17.76 -12.49
N THR A 56 19.87 -17.65 -12.55
CA THR A 56 20.58 -16.71 -13.44
C THR A 56 20.37 -17.01 -14.92
N ARG A 57 20.27 -18.29 -15.30
CA ARG A 57 20.00 -18.71 -16.69
C ARG A 57 18.54 -18.47 -17.07
N LEU A 58 17.60 -18.77 -16.18
CA LEU A 58 16.19 -18.45 -16.39
C LEU A 58 16.01 -16.93 -16.54
N ALA A 59 16.58 -16.14 -15.62
CA ALA A 59 16.52 -14.68 -15.65
C ALA A 59 17.08 -14.13 -16.97
N LYS A 60 18.32 -14.47 -17.32
CA LYS A 60 18.91 -14.06 -18.61
C LYS A 60 18.03 -14.44 -19.80
N ARG A 61 17.39 -15.62 -19.77
CA ARG A 61 16.51 -16.10 -20.83
C ARG A 61 15.21 -15.32 -20.94
N VAL A 62 14.65 -14.77 -19.87
CA VAL A 62 13.33 -14.11 -19.89
C VAL A 62 13.41 -12.59 -19.81
N THR A 63 14.42 -12.06 -19.14
CA THR A 63 14.62 -10.61 -18.94
C THR A 63 15.71 -10.04 -19.84
N GLY A 64 16.62 -10.89 -20.34
CA GLY A 64 17.85 -10.46 -21.00
C GLY A 64 19.02 -10.21 -20.04
N ASP A 65 18.76 -10.11 -18.72
CA ASP A 65 19.75 -9.86 -17.69
C ASP A 65 19.75 -10.96 -16.62
N ALA A 66 20.89 -11.63 -16.47
CA ALA A 66 21.09 -12.63 -15.43
C ALA A 66 20.94 -12.05 -14.02
N GLY A 67 21.22 -10.76 -13.80
CA GLY A 67 21.14 -10.07 -12.51
C GLY A 67 19.73 -10.01 -11.92
N ASN A 68 18.69 -10.05 -12.77
CA ASN A 68 17.28 -10.00 -12.36
C ASN A 68 16.80 -11.29 -11.67
N TRP A 69 17.65 -12.30 -11.57
CA TRP A 69 17.30 -13.58 -10.97
C TRP A 69 16.78 -13.47 -9.54
N ARG A 70 17.28 -12.51 -8.75
CA ARG A 70 16.81 -12.30 -7.36
C ARG A 70 15.38 -11.78 -7.32
N ALA A 71 15.05 -10.84 -8.21
CA ALA A 71 13.70 -10.28 -8.31
C ALA A 71 12.69 -11.31 -8.81
N ILE A 72 13.11 -12.24 -9.68
CA ILE A 72 12.25 -13.36 -10.08
C ILE A 72 12.14 -14.38 -8.94
N ALA A 73 13.25 -14.75 -8.31
CA ALA A 73 13.25 -15.76 -7.25
C ALA A 73 12.43 -15.33 -6.02
N SER A 74 12.44 -14.05 -5.64
CA SER A 74 11.68 -13.54 -4.47
C SER A 74 10.16 -13.63 -4.65
N LEU A 75 9.68 -13.65 -5.89
CA LEU A 75 8.26 -13.83 -6.22
C LEU A 75 7.85 -15.30 -6.34
N ASN A 76 8.81 -16.21 -6.21
CA ASN A 76 8.65 -17.63 -6.46
C ASN A 76 9.22 -18.47 -5.33
N ASN A 77 9.09 -19.78 -5.46
CA ASN A 77 9.69 -20.69 -4.50
C ASN A 77 11.23 -20.66 -4.59
N GLU A 78 11.95 -20.82 -3.47
CA GLU A 78 13.43 -20.67 -3.45
C GLU A 78 14.16 -21.70 -4.34
N LYS A 79 13.59 -22.91 -4.49
CA LYS A 79 14.20 -23.98 -5.28
C LYS A 79 13.61 -24.04 -6.68
N LEU A 80 14.42 -23.69 -7.67
CA LEU A 80 14.07 -23.84 -9.08
C LEU A 80 14.01 -25.32 -9.47
N THR A 81 12.90 -25.73 -10.09
CA THR A 81 12.71 -27.08 -10.63
C THR A 81 12.06 -26.98 -12.00
N SER A 82 12.31 -27.93 -12.90
CA SER A 82 11.68 -27.96 -14.22
C SER A 82 10.21 -28.38 -14.20
N GLU A 83 9.70 -28.83 -13.05
CA GLU A 83 8.30 -29.27 -12.87
C GLU A 83 7.37 -28.13 -12.45
N VAL A 84 7.90 -27.02 -11.94
CA VAL A 84 7.12 -25.92 -11.37
C VAL A 84 7.33 -24.65 -12.19
N ALA A 85 6.23 -24.07 -12.67
CA ALA A 85 6.27 -22.81 -13.39
C ALA A 85 6.63 -21.65 -12.46
N VAL A 86 7.37 -20.68 -12.99
CA VAL A 86 7.88 -19.51 -12.29
C VAL A 86 7.15 -18.26 -12.78
N HIS A 87 6.64 -17.46 -11.85
CA HIS A 87 5.99 -16.19 -12.10
C HIS A 87 7.02 -15.08 -12.39
N VAL A 88 6.85 -14.33 -13.48
CA VAL A 88 7.78 -13.27 -13.87
C VAL A 88 7.02 -11.95 -14.08
N PRO A 89 7.37 -10.85 -13.40
CA PRO A 89 6.76 -9.56 -13.65
C PRO A 89 6.90 -9.11 -15.11
N LEU A 90 5.81 -8.60 -15.69
CA LEU A 90 5.81 -8.07 -17.06
C LEU A 90 6.93 -7.05 -17.28
N ALA A 91 7.12 -6.13 -16.34
CA ALA A 91 8.12 -5.06 -16.41
C ALA A 91 9.57 -5.57 -16.47
N LEU A 92 9.85 -6.78 -15.97
CA LEU A 92 11.19 -7.35 -15.99
C LEU A 92 11.50 -8.13 -17.28
N LEU A 93 10.49 -8.50 -18.05
CA LEU A 93 10.71 -9.24 -19.30
C LEU A 93 11.45 -8.39 -20.32
N ARG A 94 12.20 -9.03 -21.23
CA ARG A 94 12.77 -8.31 -22.37
C ARG A 94 11.67 -7.65 -23.21
N HIS A 95 11.98 -6.52 -23.82
CA HIS A 95 11.05 -5.69 -24.59
C HIS A 95 10.25 -6.48 -25.64
N GLU A 96 10.87 -7.44 -26.32
CA GLU A 96 10.20 -8.26 -27.33
C GLU A 96 9.12 -9.15 -26.71
N LEU A 97 9.36 -9.73 -25.53
CA LEU A 97 8.38 -10.58 -24.84
C LEU A 97 7.24 -9.75 -24.27
N GLN A 98 7.52 -8.58 -23.68
CA GLN A 98 6.49 -7.66 -23.21
C GLN A 98 5.52 -7.32 -24.35
N ARG A 99 6.07 -6.93 -25.50
CA ARG A 99 5.27 -6.60 -26.69
C ARG A 99 4.47 -7.80 -27.18
N GLN A 100 5.08 -8.98 -27.31
CA GLN A 100 4.37 -10.19 -27.76
C GLN A 100 3.24 -10.59 -26.82
N ILE A 101 3.44 -10.52 -25.50
CA ILE A 101 2.40 -10.81 -24.51
C ILE A 101 1.23 -9.85 -24.68
N ILE A 102 1.50 -8.54 -24.66
CA ILE A 102 0.45 -7.52 -24.74
C ILE A 102 -0.32 -7.60 -26.06
N THR A 103 0.34 -7.73 -27.20
CA THR A 103 -0.37 -7.83 -28.49
C THR A 103 -1.15 -9.14 -28.64
N THR A 104 -0.80 -10.19 -27.90
CA THR A 104 -1.53 -11.46 -27.91
C THR A 104 -2.73 -11.41 -26.97
N LEU A 105 -2.59 -10.81 -25.79
CA LEU A 105 -3.68 -10.62 -24.83
C LEU A 105 -4.70 -9.59 -25.35
N PHE A 106 -4.23 -8.54 -26.04
CA PHE A 106 -5.04 -7.44 -26.55
C PHE A 106 -4.88 -7.30 -28.07
N PRO A 107 -5.47 -8.21 -28.88
CA PRO A 107 -5.25 -8.25 -30.34
C PRO A 107 -5.86 -7.05 -31.10
N LYS A 108 -6.68 -6.23 -30.44
CA LYS A 108 -7.28 -5.01 -31.00
C LYS A 108 -6.41 -3.78 -30.81
N ASP A 109 -5.33 -3.90 -30.04
CA ASP A 109 -4.40 -2.81 -29.81
C ASP A 109 -3.62 -2.45 -31.07
N SER A 110 -3.21 -1.18 -31.17
CA SER A 110 -2.44 -0.71 -32.31
C SER A 110 -1.44 0.38 -31.95
N LEU A 111 -0.23 0.28 -32.50
CA LEU A 111 0.74 1.35 -32.43
C LEU A 111 0.40 2.44 -33.45
N THR A 112 0.42 3.71 -33.02
CA THR A 112 0.16 4.88 -33.86
C THR A 112 1.29 5.91 -33.71
N PRO A 113 1.41 6.89 -34.63
CA PRO A 113 2.42 7.96 -34.48
C PRO A 113 2.30 8.76 -33.17
N ALA A 114 1.11 8.87 -32.60
CA ALA A 114 0.87 9.59 -31.34
C ALA A 114 1.19 8.76 -30.08
N GLY A 115 1.34 7.43 -30.22
CA GLY A 115 1.49 6.50 -29.11
C GLY A 115 0.73 5.20 -29.33
N TRP A 116 0.47 4.46 -28.26
CA TRP A 116 -0.21 3.16 -28.31
C TRP A 116 -1.71 3.34 -28.11
N LYS A 117 -2.54 2.76 -28.97
CA LYS A 117 -4.00 2.68 -28.77
C LYS A 117 -4.34 1.33 -28.18
N HIS A 118 -4.83 1.35 -26.95
CA HIS A 118 -5.33 0.20 -26.24
C HIS A 118 -6.85 0.13 -26.37
N VAL A 119 -7.39 -1.05 -26.69
CA VAL A 119 -8.84 -1.27 -26.78
C VAL A 119 -9.27 -2.13 -25.61
N ALA A 120 -10.06 -1.55 -24.72
CA ALA A 120 -10.40 -2.17 -23.46
C ALA A 120 -11.16 -3.50 -23.65
N THR A 121 -10.82 -4.53 -22.87
CA THR A 121 -11.37 -5.88 -23.02
C THR A 121 -12.01 -6.40 -21.72
N GLY A 122 -13.21 -6.96 -21.82
CA GLY A 122 -13.90 -7.50 -20.65
C GLY A 122 -15.27 -8.07 -20.98
N PRO A 123 -15.95 -8.70 -20.01
CA PRO A 123 -17.33 -9.14 -20.18
C PRO A 123 -18.26 -7.96 -20.44
N ALA A 124 -19.13 -8.08 -21.45
CA ALA A 124 -20.06 -7.02 -21.81
C ALA A 124 -20.97 -6.65 -20.62
N GLY A 125 -21.06 -5.35 -20.31
CA GLY A 125 -21.90 -4.82 -19.22
C GLY A 125 -21.23 -4.81 -17.84
N VAL A 126 -19.93 -5.06 -17.75
CA VAL A 126 -19.11 -4.93 -16.54
C VAL A 126 -17.96 -3.95 -16.82
N GLU A 127 -17.51 -3.20 -15.81
CA GLU A 127 -16.31 -2.35 -15.92
C GLU A 127 -15.09 -3.17 -16.34
N SER A 128 -14.30 -2.61 -17.27
CA SER A 128 -13.11 -3.21 -17.89
C SER A 128 -11.85 -2.83 -17.11
N GLU A 129 -10.66 -3.00 -17.70
CA GLU A 129 -9.42 -2.60 -17.03
C GLU A 129 -9.38 -1.12 -16.64
N SER A 130 -8.74 -0.81 -15.52
CA SER A 130 -8.59 0.58 -15.07
C SER A 130 -7.48 1.29 -15.86
N LEU A 131 -7.51 2.63 -15.90
CA LEU A 131 -6.41 3.42 -16.44
C LEU A 131 -5.08 3.18 -15.69
N TRP A 132 -5.12 2.72 -14.44
CA TRP A 132 -3.94 2.32 -13.68
C TRP A 132 -3.32 1.05 -14.24
N ASN A 133 -4.14 0.02 -14.50
CA ASN A 133 -3.67 -1.23 -15.10
C ASN A 133 -3.02 -0.95 -16.45
N ILE A 134 -3.68 -0.14 -17.28
CA ILE A 134 -3.17 0.29 -18.59
C ILE A 134 -1.82 1.04 -18.41
N ALA A 135 -1.74 1.98 -17.47
CA ALA A 135 -0.50 2.69 -17.19
C ALA A 135 0.63 1.74 -16.76
N GLU A 136 0.36 0.82 -15.83
CA GLU A 136 1.34 -0.17 -15.37
C GLU A 136 1.87 -1.04 -16.52
N TRP A 137 0.99 -1.52 -17.40
CA TRP A 137 1.38 -2.39 -18.52
C TRP A 137 2.21 -1.67 -19.59
N PHE A 138 1.83 -0.45 -19.95
CA PHE A 138 2.41 0.26 -21.10
C PHE A 138 3.54 1.22 -20.73
N THR A 139 3.57 1.70 -19.49
CA THR A 139 4.55 2.68 -19.02
C THR A 139 5.42 2.16 -17.88
N GLY A 140 5.11 0.99 -17.32
CA GLY A 140 5.82 0.41 -16.17
C GLY A 140 5.50 1.08 -14.83
N SER A 141 4.56 2.03 -14.80
CA SER A 141 4.13 2.71 -13.57
C SER A 141 2.68 3.14 -13.69
N GLY A 142 1.84 2.64 -12.78
CA GLY A 142 0.44 3.02 -12.70
C GLY A 142 0.22 4.53 -12.50
N GLU A 143 1.19 5.25 -11.94
CA GLU A 143 1.12 6.70 -11.66
C GLU A 143 0.92 7.56 -12.92
N ASN A 144 1.30 7.04 -14.08
CA ASN A 144 1.12 7.72 -15.37
C ASN A 144 -0.34 7.79 -15.83
N TYR A 145 -1.28 7.16 -15.11
CA TYR A 145 -2.72 7.21 -15.44
C TYR A 145 -3.26 8.64 -15.56
N ALA A 146 -2.75 9.60 -14.76
CA ALA A 146 -3.20 10.98 -14.80
C ALA A 146 -2.80 11.68 -16.11
N ALA A 147 -1.59 11.40 -16.60
CA ALA A 147 -1.08 11.91 -17.86
C ALA A 147 -1.79 11.24 -19.05
N ILE A 148 -2.05 9.93 -18.97
CA ILE A 148 -2.88 9.21 -19.94
C ILE A 148 -4.30 9.79 -19.98
N ARG A 149 -4.93 10.03 -18.83
CA ARG A 149 -6.27 10.65 -18.76
C ARG A 149 -6.29 12.03 -19.42
N THR A 150 -5.25 12.84 -19.18
CA THR A 150 -5.14 14.17 -19.79
C THR A 150 -5.08 14.09 -21.33
N ALA A 151 -4.44 13.06 -21.87
CA ALA A 151 -4.39 12.81 -23.31
C ALA A 151 -5.70 12.22 -23.90
N ASN A 152 -6.64 11.79 -23.06
CA ASN A 152 -7.91 11.20 -23.45
C ASN A 152 -9.11 11.94 -22.82
N PRO A 153 -9.39 13.20 -23.21
CA PRO A 153 -10.35 14.09 -22.54
C PRO A 153 -11.84 13.66 -22.64
N GLY A 154 -12.15 12.46 -23.13
CA GLY A 154 -13.49 11.87 -23.14
C GLY A 154 -13.58 10.49 -22.48
N GLN A 155 -12.47 9.99 -21.92
CA GLN A 155 -12.40 8.67 -21.29
C GLN A 155 -12.71 8.78 -19.79
N ALA A 156 -13.66 7.99 -19.30
CA ALA A 156 -13.95 7.88 -17.87
C ALA A 156 -12.78 7.19 -17.10
N LEU A 157 -12.79 7.30 -15.77
CA LEU A 157 -11.76 6.67 -14.91
C LEU A 157 -11.77 5.13 -15.03
N SER A 158 -12.95 4.55 -15.16
CA SER A 158 -13.17 3.15 -15.52
C SER A 158 -13.37 3.05 -17.03
N THR A 159 -12.75 2.06 -17.66
CA THR A 159 -12.99 1.76 -19.08
C THR A 159 -14.13 0.76 -19.20
N HIS A 160 -14.83 0.77 -20.33
CA HIS A 160 -15.79 -0.26 -20.71
C HIS A 160 -15.24 -1.08 -21.86
N PRO A 161 -15.67 -2.35 -22.03
CA PRO A 161 -15.24 -3.16 -23.15
C PRO A 161 -15.48 -2.47 -24.49
N GLY A 162 -14.40 -2.24 -25.26
CA GLY A 162 -14.42 -1.53 -26.54
C GLY A 162 -14.01 -0.06 -26.48
N ASP A 163 -13.85 0.52 -25.30
CA ASP A 163 -13.28 1.87 -25.15
C ASP A 163 -11.85 1.90 -25.70
N VAL A 164 -11.45 3.05 -26.25
CA VAL A 164 -10.13 3.23 -26.86
C VAL A 164 -9.34 4.23 -26.04
N VAL A 165 -8.26 3.77 -25.41
CA VAL A 165 -7.35 4.58 -24.61
C VAL A 165 -6.05 4.81 -25.39
N LEU A 166 -5.71 6.07 -25.66
CA LEU A 166 -4.42 6.44 -26.24
C LEU A 166 -3.38 6.62 -25.13
N ILE A 167 -2.35 5.80 -25.09
CA ILE A 167 -1.17 6.00 -24.25
C ILE A 167 -0.15 6.82 -25.05
N PRO A 168 0.13 8.08 -24.67
CA PRO A 168 1.06 8.95 -25.39
C PRO A 168 2.46 8.36 -25.53
N LYS A 169 3.10 8.57 -26.69
CA LYS A 169 4.43 8.02 -27.00
C LYS A 169 5.49 8.34 -25.93
N HIS A 170 5.48 9.54 -25.37
CA HIS A 170 6.46 9.98 -24.36
C HIS A 170 6.29 9.30 -22.99
N LEU A 171 5.18 8.60 -22.73
CA LEU A 171 4.97 7.83 -21.51
C LEU A 171 5.26 6.34 -21.71
N LEU A 172 5.31 5.87 -22.96
CA LEU A 172 5.51 4.45 -23.24
C LEU A 172 6.86 3.99 -22.72
N SER A 173 6.92 2.76 -22.22
CA SER A 173 8.21 2.10 -22.02
C SER A 173 8.89 1.83 -23.36
N ALA A 174 10.19 1.56 -23.34
CA ALA A 174 10.94 1.17 -24.53
C ALA A 174 10.33 -0.05 -25.26
N ALA A 175 9.68 -0.95 -24.53
CA ALA A 175 8.99 -2.11 -25.09
C ALA A 175 7.86 -1.74 -26.06
N PHE A 176 7.25 -0.56 -25.94
CA PHE A 176 6.12 -0.11 -26.76
C PHE A 176 6.47 1.07 -27.67
N GLY A 177 7.76 1.41 -27.80
CA GLY A 177 8.23 2.48 -28.69
C GLY A 177 8.35 3.86 -28.03
N GLY A 178 8.40 3.91 -26.70
CA GLY A 178 8.88 5.08 -25.98
C GLY A 178 10.39 5.26 -26.15
N GLU A 179 10.83 6.50 -26.09
CA GLU A 179 12.25 6.85 -26.16
C GLU A 179 12.86 6.61 -24.77
N GLY A 180 13.60 5.51 -24.62
CA GLY A 180 14.27 5.19 -23.37
C GLY A 180 15.41 6.18 -23.09
N GLU A 181 15.36 6.86 -21.95
CA GLU A 181 16.57 7.42 -21.34
C GLU A 181 17.40 6.25 -20.77
N GLU A 182 18.32 5.72 -21.58
CA GLU A 182 19.45 4.94 -21.08
C GLU A 182 20.54 5.90 -20.56
N LEU A 183 20.89 5.71 -19.29
CA LEU A 183 21.87 6.47 -18.50
C LEU A 183 23.26 6.56 -19.14
N THR A 184 23.83 7.77 -19.24
CA THR A 184 25.29 7.96 -19.20
C THR A 184 25.69 9.15 -18.33
N ALA A 185 26.73 8.92 -17.54
CA ALA A 185 27.36 9.88 -16.65
C ALA A 185 28.02 11.06 -17.40
N SER A 186 28.00 12.22 -16.73
CA SER A 186 29.05 13.26 -16.67
C SER A 186 28.58 14.67 -16.99
N SER A 187 28.50 15.47 -15.92
CA SER A 187 28.97 16.86 -15.82
C SER A 187 28.40 17.89 -16.80
N LYS A 188 27.58 18.81 -16.28
CA LYS A 188 28.03 20.19 -15.97
C LYS A 188 26.93 21.04 -15.33
N THR A 189 27.20 21.45 -14.09
CA THR A 189 27.04 22.82 -13.56
C THR A 189 25.90 23.70 -14.09
N ALA A 190 24.91 23.94 -13.22
CA ALA A 190 24.26 25.23 -13.04
C ALA A 190 23.88 25.33 -11.55
N GLU A 191 24.82 25.78 -10.72
CA GLU A 191 24.78 27.11 -10.09
C GLU A 191 23.76 27.23 -8.94
N VAL A 192 24.32 26.95 -7.77
CA VAL A 192 24.00 27.50 -6.46
C VAL A 192 23.37 28.89 -6.55
N ARG A 193 22.11 28.99 -6.10
CA ARG A 193 21.61 30.22 -5.46
C ARG A 193 21.35 29.93 -3.99
N LYS A 194 22.23 30.47 -3.17
CA LYS A 194 22.09 30.65 -1.73
C LYS A 194 20.79 31.40 -1.45
N SER A 195 20.00 30.93 -0.51
CA SER A 195 19.20 31.80 0.36
C SER A 195 19.75 31.63 1.76
N GLU A 196 20.23 32.74 2.30
CA GLU A 196 20.64 32.93 3.68
C GLU A 196 19.36 33.01 4.52
N ASP A 197 19.28 32.27 5.61
CA ASP A 197 18.44 32.66 6.75
C ASP A 197 19.14 32.20 8.03
N ASP A 198 19.49 33.21 8.82
CA ASP A 198 20.12 33.10 10.13
C ASP A 198 19.14 32.56 11.20
N PRO A 199 19.65 31.95 12.28
CA PRO A 199 18.85 31.22 13.26
C PRO A 199 18.24 32.14 14.32
N ILE A 200 16.92 32.06 14.52
CA ILE A 200 16.28 32.62 15.72
C ILE A 200 16.33 31.57 16.83
N GLU A 201 17.23 31.84 17.77
CA GLU A 201 17.36 31.23 19.09
C GLU A 201 16.15 31.61 19.97
N ARG A 202 15.47 30.63 20.59
CA ARG A 202 14.67 30.84 21.81
C ARG A 202 14.86 29.69 22.80
N ALA A 203 15.32 30.10 23.98
CA ALA A 203 15.54 29.30 25.18
C ALA A 203 14.21 29.02 25.94
N PRO A 204 14.22 28.15 26.99
CA PRO A 204 13.09 27.31 27.39
C PRO A 204 12.20 27.94 28.48
N ALA A 205 10.95 27.48 28.57
CA ALA A 205 10.08 27.73 29.72
C ALA A 205 9.26 26.48 30.08
N ASP A 206 9.51 25.98 31.29
CA ASP A 206 8.68 25.03 32.03
C ASP A 206 7.35 25.68 32.45
N ALA A 207 6.21 25.10 32.02
CA ALA A 207 4.90 25.20 32.67
C ALA A 207 3.95 24.14 32.09
N PRO A 208 2.95 23.63 32.85
CA PRO A 208 2.36 22.32 32.60
C PRO A 208 1.44 22.31 31.38
N ALA A 209 1.56 21.24 30.59
CA ALA A 209 0.74 20.96 29.42
C ALA A 209 -0.76 20.90 29.78
N ALA A 210 -1.45 22.02 29.54
CA ALA A 210 -2.87 22.06 29.26
C ALA A 210 -3.15 21.23 28.01
N ASP A 211 -4.32 20.60 27.98
CA ASP A 211 -4.80 19.70 26.95
C ASP A 211 -4.47 20.20 25.54
N VAL A 212 -3.48 19.57 24.90
CA VAL A 212 -3.28 19.68 23.46
C VAL A 212 -4.33 18.78 22.82
N ALA A 213 -5.58 19.27 22.83
CA ALA A 213 -6.50 18.93 21.77
C ALA A 213 -5.79 19.27 20.46
N MET A 214 -5.55 18.27 19.63
CA MET A 214 -5.17 18.49 18.23
C MET A 214 -6.05 19.62 17.71
N GLU A 215 -5.43 20.70 17.27
CA GLU A 215 -6.06 21.65 16.36
C GLU A 215 -6.43 20.87 15.10
N ALA A 216 -7.62 20.28 15.15
CA ALA A 216 -8.42 20.11 13.97
C ALA A 216 -8.41 21.48 13.29
N VAL A 217 -7.90 21.53 12.07
CA VAL A 217 -8.16 22.63 11.17
C VAL A 217 -9.66 22.86 11.21
N ALA A 218 -10.07 23.91 11.91
CA ALA A 218 -11.45 24.31 12.11
C ALA A 218 -11.98 24.87 10.80
N THR A 219 -12.18 23.99 9.83
CA THR A 219 -13.27 24.10 8.87
C THR A 219 -14.44 23.39 9.54
N GLY A 220 -15.52 24.12 9.80
CA GLY A 220 -16.68 23.61 10.56
C GLY A 220 -17.07 22.21 10.10
N GLN A 221 -17.51 21.35 11.05
CA GLN A 221 -17.95 20.00 10.72
C GLN A 221 -18.82 20.04 9.46
N PRO A 222 -18.48 19.27 8.41
CA PRO A 222 -19.21 19.29 7.17
C PRO A 222 -20.66 18.92 7.48
N SER A 223 -21.61 19.77 7.06
CA SER A 223 -23.02 19.57 7.36
C SER A 223 -23.54 18.34 6.61
N LEU A 224 -23.54 17.18 7.27
CA LEU A 224 -24.21 15.97 6.81
C LEU A 224 -25.67 16.01 7.26
N THR A 225 -26.57 15.72 6.34
CA THR A 225 -27.98 15.43 6.66
C THR A 225 -28.24 13.93 6.47
N TYR A 226 -29.21 13.33 7.15
CA TYR A 226 -29.36 11.87 7.17
C TYR A 226 -30.76 11.45 6.75
N GLU A 227 -30.84 10.45 5.86
CA GLU A 227 -32.07 9.76 5.51
C GLU A 227 -32.02 8.33 6.06
N ARG A 228 -32.85 8.06 7.08
CA ARG A 228 -32.84 6.82 7.86
C ARG A 228 -33.92 5.84 7.44
N ASN A 229 -34.95 6.30 6.75
CA ASN A 229 -36.13 5.50 6.41
C ASN A 229 -36.06 4.90 5.00
N ALA A 230 -34.95 5.09 4.29
CA ALA A 230 -34.68 4.42 3.03
C ALA A 230 -34.34 2.94 3.22
N SER A 231 -34.53 2.14 2.17
CA SER A 231 -34.12 0.72 2.13
C SER A 231 -32.63 0.52 2.44
N GLU A 232 -31.80 1.48 2.01
CA GLU A 232 -30.40 1.62 2.41
C GLU A 232 -30.21 3.02 2.99
N PRO A 233 -30.06 3.18 4.33
CA PRO A 233 -29.87 4.49 4.97
C PRO A 233 -28.60 5.20 4.48
N PHE A 234 -28.68 6.51 4.28
CA PHE A 234 -27.57 7.32 3.76
C PHE A 234 -27.46 8.69 4.42
N ALA A 235 -26.26 9.27 4.41
CA ALA A 235 -26.05 10.69 4.66
C ALA A 235 -25.98 11.46 3.35
N VAL A 236 -26.32 12.74 3.35
CA VAL A 236 -26.21 13.64 2.20
C VAL A 236 -25.19 14.72 2.52
N TYR A 237 -24.18 14.80 1.68
CA TYR A 237 -23.16 15.84 1.67
C TYR A 237 -23.31 16.71 0.42
N ARG A 238 -23.22 18.04 0.57
CA ARG A 238 -23.17 18.95 -0.59
C ARG A 238 -21.72 19.35 -0.86
N LEU A 239 -21.22 18.97 -2.04
CA LEU A 239 -19.85 19.30 -2.44
C LEU A 239 -19.64 20.81 -2.47
N GLN A 240 -18.57 21.27 -1.83
CA GLN A 240 -18.16 22.67 -1.84
C GLN A 240 -17.32 23.00 -3.08
N LYS A 241 -17.09 24.29 -3.32
CA LYS A 241 -16.27 24.73 -4.45
C LYS A 241 -14.83 24.19 -4.31
N GLY A 242 -14.35 23.48 -5.31
CA GLY A 242 -13.00 22.89 -5.34
C GLY A 242 -12.89 21.50 -4.70
N GLU A 243 -14.00 20.94 -4.22
CA GLU A 243 -14.05 19.57 -3.69
C GLU A 243 -14.32 18.55 -4.79
N ALA A 244 -13.78 17.34 -4.61
CA ALA A 244 -13.94 16.21 -5.53
C ALA A 244 -14.49 15.01 -4.78
N LEU A 245 -15.26 14.15 -5.47
CA LEU A 245 -15.86 12.96 -4.88
C LEU A 245 -14.79 12.03 -4.27
N TYR A 246 -13.64 11.89 -4.93
CA TYR A 246 -12.52 11.08 -4.46
C TYR A 246 -11.94 11.56 -3.11
N SER A 247 -11.42 12.79 -3.06
CA SER A 247 -10.70 13.29 -1.87
C SER A 247 -11.64 13.80 -0.77
N SER A 248 -12.73 14.45 -1.15
CA SER A 248 -13.59 15.17 -0.20
C SER A 248 -14.71 14.29 0.36
N VAL A 249 -15.01 13.17 -0.29
CA VAL A 249 -16.07 12.24 0.14
C VAL A 249 -15.52 10.85 0.43
N ALA A 250 -14.94 10.18 -0.57
CA ALA A 250 -14.49 8.79 -0.42
C ALA A 250 -13.42 8.67 0.67
N ILE A 251 -12.39 9.52 0.65
CA ILE A 251 -11.36 9.51 1.70
C ILE A 251 -11.93 10.06 3.02
N ARG A 252 -12.45 11.29 3.02
CA ARG A 252 -12.80 12.04 4.24
C ARG A 252 -13.82 11.33 5.13
N PHE A 253 -14.90 10.83 4.55
CA PHE A 253 -16.03 10.31 5.33
C PHE A 253 -15.95 8.81 5.60
N THR A 254 -15.18 8.07 4.82
CA THR A 254 -15.07 6.60 4.95
C THR A 254 -13.75 6.14 5.55
N GLY A 255 -12.74 7.02 5.59
CA GLY A 255 -11.43 6.72 6.17
C GLY A 255 -10.58 5.75 5.35
N ARG A 256 -10.99 5.43 4.11
CA ARG A 256 -10.18 4.65 3.18
C ARG A 256 -9.09 5.54 2.60
N VAL A 257 -7.84 5.09 2.68
CA VAL A 257 -6.66 5.83 2.21
C VAL A 257 -5.81 5.03 1.21
N TYR A 258 -5.99 3.70 1.15
CA TYR A 258 -5.34 2.84 0.18
C TYR A 258 -6.10 2.82 -1.14
N SER A 259 -5.40 2.91 -2.26
CA SER A 259 -6.00 3.12 -3.59
C SER A 259 -7.07 2.10 -3.97
N LYS A 260 -6.87 0.81 -3.64
CA LYS A 260 -7.86 -0.25 -3.88
C LYS A 260 -9.16 -0.01 -3.09
N ASP A 261 -9.03 0.22 -1.79
CA ASP A 261 -10.17 0.49 -0.91
C ASP A 261 -10.91 1.78 -1.29
N VAL A 262 -10.19 2.80 -1.77
CA VAL A 262 -10.79 4.07 -2.20
C VAL A 262 -11.52 3.91 -3.53
N GLY A 263 -10.99 3.10 -4.46
CA GLY A 263 -11.67 2.73 -5.71
C GLY A 263 -13.02 2.08 -5.44
N ASP A 264 -13.04 1.00 -4.66
CA ASP A 264 -14.27 0.28 -4.31
C ASP A 264 -15.33 1.19 -3.66
N VAL A 265 -14.89 2.12 -2.80
CA VAL A 265 -15.78 3.11 -2.17
C VAL A 265 -16.29 4.12 -3.21
N LEU A 266 -15.43 4.59 -4.09
CA LEU A 266 -15.81 5.54 -5.14
C LEU A 266 -16.86 4.92 -6.06
N ASP A 267 -16.65 3.69 -6.52
CA ASP A 267 -17.56 3.00 -7.44
C ASP A 267 -18.92 2.80 -6.79
N ARG A 268 -18.93 2.41 -5.50
CA ARG A 268 -20.17 2.31 -4.73
C ARG A 268 -20.88 3.65 -4.59
N LEU A 269 -20.15 4.75 -4.37
CA LEU A 269 -20.74 6.09 -4.30
C LEU A 269 -21.30 6.52 -5.66
N VAL A 270 -20.57 6.28 -6.75
CA VAL A 270 -21.00 6.61 -8.12
C VAL A 270 -22.29 5.87 -8.46
N HIS A 271 -22.31 4.56 -8.22
CA HIS A 271 -23.48 3.72 -8.45
C HIS A 271 -24.68 4.14 -7.59
N PHE A 272 -24.48 4.35 -6.28
CA PHE A 272 -25.56 4.72 -5.36
C PHE A 272 -26.19 6.09 -5.67
N ASN A 273 -25.43 6.99 -6.29
CA ASN A 273 -25.89 8.32 -6.66
C ASN A 273 -26.38 8.43 -8.10
N GLY A 274 -26.17 7.41 -8.94
CA GLY A 274 -26.42 7.49 -10.38
C GLY A 274 -25.58 8.59 -11.04
N ILE A 275 -24.29 8.66 -10.69
CA ILE A 275 -23.36 9.63 -11.28
C ILE A 275 -22.80 9.03 -12.56
N ASP A 276 -23.08 9.66 -13.70
CA ASP A 276 -22.56 9.19 -15.00
C ASP A 276 -21.09 9.59 -15.22
N ASP A 277 -20.69 10.77 -14.72
CA ASP A 277 -19.33 11.29 -14.89
C ASP A 277 -18.90 12.09 -13.65
N VAL A 278 -17.94 11.53 -12.92
CA VAL A 278 -17.38 12.10 -11.69
C VAL A 278 -16.69 13.45 -11.93
N ALA A 279 -16.13 13.67 -13.13
CA ALA A 279 -15.45 14.92 -13.48
C ALA A 279 -16.44 16.08 -13.76
N LYS A 280 -17.71 15.77 -14.02
CA LYS A 280 -18.76 16.75 -14.34
C LYS A 280 -19.68 17.08 -13.16
N ILE A 281 -19.36 16.62 -11.96
CA ILE A 281 -20.17 16.89 -10.79
C ILE A 281 -20.15 18.39 -10.48
N PRO A 282 -21.30 19.10 -10.47
CA PRO A 282 -21.34 20.52 -10.19
C PRO A 282 -21.11 20.82 -8.70
N VAL A 283 -20.65 22.05 -8.42
CA VAL A 283 -20.61 22.56 -7.05
C VAL A 283 -22.02 22.54 -6.44
N GLY A 284 -22.13 22.09 -5.19
CA GLY A 284 -23.39 21.95 -4.47
C GLY A 284 -24.15 20.66 -4.76
N TYR A 285 -23.61 19.76 -5.59
CA TYR A 285 -24.19 18.44 -5.83
C TYR A 285 -24.36 17.66 -4.52
N ALA A 286 -25.54 17.10 -4.32
CA ALA A 286 -25.93 16.38 -3.12
C ALA A 286 -25.53 14.90 -3.22
N VAL A 287 -24.32 14.59 -2.76
CA VAL A 287 -23.79 13.23 -2.72
C VAL A 287 -24.42 12.46 -1.56
N LYS A 288 -25.11 11.38 -1.87
CA LYS A 288 -25.63 10.38 -0.93
C LYS A 288 -24.54 9.36 -0.60
N ILE A 289 -24.23 9.22 0.67
CA ILE A 289 -23.18 8.35 1.20
C ILE A 289 -23.85 7.27 2.03
N PRO A 290 -23.85 5.99 1.62
CA PRO A 290 -24.40 4.91 2.43
C PRO A 290 -23.86 4.93 3.86
N MET A 291 -24.74 4.85 4.86
CA MET A 291 -24.35 4.90 6.28
C MET A 291 -23.45 3.73 6.70
N SER A 292 -23.41 2.64 5.91
CA SER A 292 -22.47 1.55 6.13
C SER A 292 -21.02 1.90 5.78
N LEU A 293 -20.80 2.93 4.96
CA LEU A 293 -19.47 3.38 4.54
C LEU A 293 -18.89 4.47 5.46
N LEU A 294 -19.74 5.15 6.24
CA LEU A 294 -19.31 6.25 7.10
C LEU A 294 -18.46 5.76 8.27
N LEU A 295 -17.39 6.50 8.57
CA LEU A 295 -16.68 6.40 9.85
C LEU A 295 -17.63 6.73 11.01
N PRO A 296 -17.41 6.13 12.19
CA PRO A 296 -18.25 6.37 13.37
C PRO A 296 -18.46 7.85 13.69
N ASP A 297 -17.44 8.69 13.52
CA ASP A 297 -17.49 10.13 13.83
C ASP A 297 -18.50 10.91 12.96
N TYR A 298 -18.83 10.39 11.78
CA TYR A 298 -19.77 11.01 10.84
C TYR A 298 -21.17 10.36 10.87
N LEU A 299 -21.40 9.38 11.74
CA LEU A 299 -22.72 8.82 11.95
C LEU A 299 -23.57 9.74 12.86
N PRO A 300 -24.91 9.62 12.83
CA PRO A 300 -25.79 10.29 13.79
C PRO A 300 -25.37 10.02 15.24
N ALA A 301 -25.56 10.99 16.12
CA ALA A 301 -25.15 10.92 17.52
C ALA A 301 -25.78 9.73 18.28
N ASP A 302 -26.94 9.26 17.84
CA ASP A 302 -27.67 8.11 18.40
C ASP A 302 -27.33 6.78 17.71
N ASP A 303 -26.46 6.75 16.69
CA ASP A 303 -26.06 5.50 16.02
C ASP A 303 -25.22 4.63 16.99
N PRO A 304 -25.60 3.35 17.20
CA PRO A 304 -24.90 2.46 18.12
C PRO A 304 -23.39 2.33 17.84
N ARG A 305 -22.97 2.42 16.56
CA ARG A 305 -21.55 2.32 16.19
C ARG A 305 -20.76 3.54 16.65
N ARG A 306 -21.35 4.73 16.57
CA ARG A 306 -20.76 5.96 17.08
C ARG A 306 -20.67 5.94 18.59
N LEU A 307 -21.76 5.58 19.26
CA LEU A 307 -21.80 5.46 20.72
C LEU A 307 -20.75 4.46 21.23
N ALA A 308 -20.59 3.32 20.56
CA ALA A 308 -19.55 2.34 20.89
C ALA A 308 -18.14 2.91 20.69
N ALA A 309 -17.87 3.61 19.57
CA ALA A 309 -16.58 4.24 19.33
C ALA A 309 -16.25 5.33 20.36
N GLU A 310 -17.22 6.19 20.70
CA GLU A 310 -17.07 7.21 21.74
C GLU A 310 -16.86 6.60 23.13
N MET A 311 -17.52 5.47 23.44
CA MET A 311 -17.28 4.73 24.69
C MET A 311 -15.86 4.19 24.75
N ILE A 312 -15.39 3.52 23.68
CA ILE A 312 -14.00 3.03 23.58
C ILE A 312 -13.00 4.18 23.72
N GLN A 313 -13.26 5.33 23.08
CA GLN A 313 -12.42 6.50 23.20
C GLN A 313 -12.40 7.06 24.62
N ARG A 314 -13.56 7.14 25.30
CA ARG A 314 -13.65 7.57 26.72
C ARG A 314 -12.94 6.60 27.66
N GLU A 315 -13.05 5.29 27.43
CA GLU A 315 -12.34 4.27 28.20
C GLU A 315 -10.83 4.37 28.00
N SER A 316 -10.39 4.53 26.75
CA SER A 316 -8.99 4.77 26.38
C SER A 316 -8.46 6.04 27.03
N ALA A 317 -9.23 7.13 27.02
CA ALA A 317 -8.86 8.39 27.68
C ALA A 317 -8.76 8.25 29.21
N LYS A 318 -9.67 7.48 29.84
CA LYS A 318 -9.60 7.15 31.26
C LYS A 318 -8.35 6.32 31.59
N LEU A 319 -8.00 5.35 30.74
CA LEU A 319 -6.79 4.53 30.89
C LEU A 319 -5.52 5.37 30.69
N ALA A 320 -5.45 6.20 29.64
CA ALA A 320 -4.34 7.11 29.37
C ALA A 320 -4.11 8.09 30.54
N ARG A 321 -5.18 8.59 31.16
CA ARG A 321 -5.11 9.45 32.34
C ARG A 321 -4.53 8.72 33.57
N ARG A 322 -4.70 7.41 33.68
CA ARG A 322 -4.13 6.57 34.76
C ARG A 322 -2.66 6.22 34.53
N THR A 323 -2.22 6.08 33.28
CA THR A 323 -0.86 5.64 32.90
C THR A 323 0.07 6.81 32.54
N ARG A 324 -0.11 7.99 33.14
CA ARG A 324 0.77 9.15 32.88
C ARG A 324 2.10 8.96 33.62
N ALA A 325 3.11 8.43 32.93
CA ALA A 325 4.47 8.38 33.46
C ALA A 325 5.13 9.77 33.30
N LYS A 326 5.40 10.47 34.40
CA LYS A 326 6.13 11.75 34.39
C LYS A 326 7.49 11.52 33.72
N GLY A 327 7.78 12.24 32.64
CA GLY A 327 9.01 12.08 31.86
C GLY A 327 9.22 10.66 31.29
N LEU A 328 8.15 9.89 31.06
CA LEU A 328 8.21 8.50 30.57
C LEU A 328 8.98 7.52 31.49
N GLN A 329 9.03 7.81 32.79
CA GLN A 329 9.72 6.95 33.76
C GLN A 329 9.16 5.52 33.80
N GLY A 330 10.06 4.54 33.63
CA GLY A 330 9.73 3.12 33.63
C GLY A 330 9.01 2.64 32.37
N VAL A 331 8.95 3.48 31.32
CA VAL A 331 8.45 3.09 30.00
C VAL A 331 9.59 2.50 29.18
N HIS A 332 9.35 1.37 28.51
CA HIS A 332 10.26 0.79 27.53
C HIS A 332 9.67 1.00 26.13
N ILE A 333 10.34 1.81 25.32
CA ILE A 333 9.96 2.12 23.94
C ILE A 333 10.81 1.25 22.99
N VAL A 334 10.14 0.53 22.10
CA VAL A 334 10.74 -0.20 20.99
C VAL A 334 10.46 0.57 19.72
N LEU A 335 11.49 1.15 19.13
CA LEU A 335 11.42 1.88 17.88
C LEU A 335 11.76 0.96 16.71
N ASP A 336 11.04 1.13 15.63
CA ASP A 336 11.23 0.40 14.39
C ASP A 336 11.13 1.39 13.23
N ALA A 337 12.14 1.42 12.38
CA ALA A 337 12.11 2.19 11.14
C ALA A 337 11.64 1.25 10.03
N GLY A 338 10.62 1.65 9.27
CA GLY A 338 10.11 0.91 8.10
C GLY A 338 11.21 0.56 7.09
N HIS A 339 10.95 -0.45 6.26
CA HIS A 339 11.83 -0.85 5.14
C HIS A 339 13.29 -1.10 5.55
N GLY A 340 14.23 -0.95 4.61
CA GLY A 340 15.68 -0.99 4.84
C GLY A 340 16.41 -1.96 3.91
N GLY A 341 17.73 -1.76 3.75
CA GLY A 341 18.56 -2.54 2.84
C GLY A 341 18.06 -2.51 1.40
N THR A 342 17.66 -3.66 0.85
CA THR A 342 17.19 -3.80 -0.54
C THR A 342 15.78 -3.26 -0.77
N ASP A 343 15.03 -2.97 0.30
CA ASP A 343 13.72 -2.34 0.24
C ASP A 343 13.84 -0.85 0.58
N PRO A 344 13.79 0.04 -0.43
CA PRO A 344 13.88 1.48 -0.21
C PRO A 344 12.57 2.07 0.33
N GLY A 345 11.45 1.33 0.29
CA GLY A 345 10.11 1.91 0.46
C GLY A 345 9.77 2.92 -0.65
N ALA A 346 8.90 3.88 -0.34
CA ALA A 346 8.59 4.96 -1.28
C ALA A 346 9.83 5.80 -1.61
N ILE A 347 9.95 6.29 -2.86
CA ILE A 347 11.04 7.19 -3.27
C ILE A 347 10.43 8.48 -3.80
N CYS A 348 10.86 9.63 -3.27
CA CYS A 348 10.43 10.95 -3.71
C CYS A 348 11.66 11.88 -3.74
N ASP A 349 11.87 12.57 -4.87
CA ASP A 349 12.97 13.52 -5.07
C ASP A 349 14.36 12.96 -4.69
N GLY A 350 14.60 11.67 -4.99
CA GLY A 350 15.86 10.99 -4.70
C GLY A 350 16.05 10.57 -3.22
N VAL A 351 15.04 10.80 -2.37
CA VAL A 351 15.03 10.34 -0.98
C VAL A 351 14.16 9.09 -0.88
N SER A 352 14.75 7.98 -0.43
CA SER A 352 14.04 6.76 -0.08
C SER A 352 13.42 6.86 1.30
N GLU A 353 12.23 6.31 1.47
CA GLU A 353 11.54 6.18 2.75
C GLU A 353 12.45 5.53 3.79
N SER A 354 13.08 4.41 3.45
CA SER A 354 13.89 3.61 4.38
C SER A 354 15.02 4.41 5.06
N SER A 355 15.68 5.30 4.32
CA SER A 355 16.74 6.19 4.83
C SER A 355 16.16 7.36 5.62
N TYR A 356 15.06 7.95 5.13
CA TYR A 356 14.37 9.05 5.81
C TYR A 356 13.83 8.63 7.18
N VAL A 357 13.08 7.52 7.25
CA VAL A 357 12.49 7.04 8.51
C VAL A 357 13.55 6.52 9.48
N TYR A 358 14.68 6.03 8.97
CA TYR A 358 15.83 5.66 9.80
C TYR A 358 16.46 6.89 10.48
N ASP A 359 16.67 7.98 9.75
CA ASP A 359 17.13 9.26 10.32
C ASP A 359 16.14 9.79 11.38
N VAL A 360 14.84 9.81 11.07
CA VAL A 360 13.79 10.21 12.02
C VAL A 360 13.82 9.35 13.28
N MET A 361 13.93 8.02 13.15
CA MET A 361 14.05 7.09 14.27
C MET A 361 15.26 7.41 15.14
N ASN A 362 16.43 7.67 14.55
CA ASN A 362 17.66 7.97 15.29
C ASN A 362 17.58 9.30 16.04
N ARG A 363 16.96 10.33 15.44
CA ARG A 363 16.70 11.61 16.11
C ARG A 363 15.72 11.42 17.28
N LEU A 364 14.65 10.67 17.07
CA LEU A 364 13.67 10.36 18.12
C LEU A 364 14.32 9.57 19.26
N LYS A 365 15.09 8.52 18.96
CA LYS A 365 15.87 7.75 19.94
C LYS A 365 16.75 8.68 20.78
N THR A 366 17.50 9.56 20.13
CA THR A 366 18.38 10.51 20.81
C THR A 366 17.61 11.45 21.74
N ILE A 367 16.46 11.97 21.30
CA ILE A 367 15.61 12.83 22.13
C ILE A 367 15.07 12.05 23.33
N LEU A 368 14.55 10.84 23.13
CA LEU A 368 14.01 10.01 24.20
C LEU A 368 15.07 9.64 25.24
N GLU A 369 16.25 9.22 24.80
CA GLU A 369 17.35 8.84 25.71
C GLU A 369 17.92 10.05 26.48
N LYS A 370 17.95 11.25 25.88
CA LYS A 370 18.52 12.44 26.51
C LYS A 370 17.52 13.25 27.33
N LYS A 371 16.25 13.30 26.92
CA LYS A 371 15.23 14.20 27.48
C LYS A 371 14.12 13.47 28.23
N SER A 372 14.19 12.15 28.37
CA SER A 372 13.22 11.37 29.13
C SER A 372 13.90 10.30 29.99
N ALA A 373 13.14 9.68 30.88
CA ALA A 373 13.57 8.53 31.68
C ALA A 373 13.14 7.19 31.05
N ALA A 374 12.78 7.19 29.75
CA ALA A 374 12.43 5.99 29.03
C ALA A 374 13.66 5.14 28.71
N ARG A 375 13.46 3.82 28.68
CA ARG A 375 14.41 2.91 28.05
C ARG A 375 14.04 2.77 26.58
N VAL A 376 15.00 2.92 25.67
CA VAL A 376 14.78 2.77 24.24
C VAL A 376 15.48 1.53 23.71
N SER A 377 14.85 0.83 22.77
CA SER A 377 15.45 -0.24 21.98
C SER A 377 15.04 -0.06 20.53
N VAL A 378 15.88 -0.48 19.59
CA VAL A 378 15.59 -0.42 18.17
C VAL A 378 15.59 -1.82 17.57
N THR A 379 14.81 -2.04 16.52
CA THR A 379 14.74 -3.34 15.82
C THR A 379 15.81 -3.49 14.74
N ARG A 380 16.29 -2.39 14.15
CA ARG A 380 17.29 -2.39 13.08
C ARG A 380 18.29 -1.24 13.20
N ASP A 381 19.44 -1.42 12.59
CA ASP A 381 20.29 -0.32 12.13
C ASP A 381 20.06 -0.06 10.63
N GLU A 382 20.98 0.62 9.94
CA GLU A 382 20.85 0.96 8.53
C GLU A 382 20.87 -0.27 7.62
N GLU A 383 21.68 -1.27 7.99
CA GLU A 383 21.98 -2.42 7.14
C GLU A 383 21.34 -3.72 7.65
N CYS A 384 21.07 -3.80 8.96
CA CYS A 384 20.72 -5.06 9.62
C CYS A 384 19.53 -4.95 10.58
N VAL A 385 18.71 -6.00 10.63
CA VAL A 385 17.88 -6.31 11.79
C VAL A 385 18.78 -6.80 12.93
N LEU A 386 18.57 -6.28 14.14
CA LEU A 386 19.40 -6.54 15.32
C LEU A 386 19.05 -7.86 16.04
N THR A 387 18.75 -8.91 15.28
CA THR A 387 18.63 -10.28 15.80
C THR A 387 19.99 -10.80 16.27
N THR A 388 20.02 -12.03 16.81
CA THR A 388 21.27 -12.73 17.14
C THR A 388 21.28 -14.10 16.44
N PRO A 389 22.12 -14.29 15.40
CA PRO A 389 23.01 -13.31 14.77
C PRO A 389 22.25 -12.14 14.10
N LYS A 390 22.94 -11.03 13.83
CA LYS A 390 22.38 -9.94 13.03
C LYS A 390 21.93 -10.49 11.67
N TYR A 391 20.85 -9.94 11.14
CA TYR A 391 20.33 -10.30 9.82
C TYR A 391 20.46 -9.11 8.90
N GLU A 392 21.19 -9.25 7.80
CA GLU A 392 21.30 -8.22 6.76
C GLU A 392 19.94 -8.02 6.08
N LEU A 393 19.57 -6.77 5.80
CA LEU A 393 18.28 -6.42 5.18
C LEU A 393 18.28 -6.71 3.67
N ASP A 394 18.59 -7.94 3.28
CA ASP A 394 18.67 -8.37 1.89
C ASP A 394 17.33 -8.87 1.33
N ASP A 395 16.50 -9.48 2.18
CA ASP A 395 15.13 -9.90 1.90
C ASP A 395 14.13 -9.11 2.78
N PRO A 396 13.23 -8.31 2.17
CA PRO A 396 12.28 -7.49 2.93
C PRO A 396 11.24 -8.31 3.69
N VAL A 397 10.82 -9.46 3.19
CA VAL A 397 9.82 -10.31 3.85
C VAL A 397 10.41 -10.91 5.11
N ILE A 398 11.63 -11.45 5.02
CA ILE A 398 12.35 -11.97 6.18
C ILE A 398 12.66 -10.83 7.14
N GLY A 399 13.12 -9.68 6.64
CA GLY A 399 13.38 -8.48 7.43
C GLY A 399 12.18 -8.04 8.27
N VAL A 400 10.99 -7.94 7.67
CA VAL A 400 9.74 -7.62 8.39
C VAL A 400 9.43 -8.66 9.45
N HIS A 401 9.49 -9.95 9.13
CA HIS A 401 9.22 -11.02 10.09
C HIS A 401 10.21 -10.98 11.26
N LEU A 402 11.50 -10.81 11.01
CA LEU A 402 12.52 -10.77 12.05
C LEU A 402 12.40 -9.52 12.92
N ARG A 403 12.05 -8.36 12.35
CA ARG A 403 11.73 -7.16 13.15
C ARG A 403 10.55 -7.41 14.09
N TRP A 404 9.52 -8.13 13.62
CA TRP A 404 8.40 -8.57 14.47
C TRP A 404 8.85 -9.54 15.58
N TYR A 405 9.63 -10.59 15.24
CA TYR A 405 10.14 -11.54 16.24
C TYR A 405 11.02 -10.86 17.29
N LEU A 406 11.89 -9.94 16.85
CA LEU A 406 12.78 -9.17 17.71
C LEU A 406 12.00 -8.24 18.63
N ALA A 407 11.05 -7.46 18.11
CA ALA A 407 10.20 -6.60 18.93
C ALA A 407 9.45 -7.41 20.00
N ASN A 408 8.90 -8.58 19.64
CA ASN A 408 8.25 -9.49 20.59
C ASN A 408 9.23 -10.09 21.60
N SER A 409 10.46 -10.40 21.18
CA SER A 409 11.51 -10.84 22.10
C SER A 409 11.84 -9.73 23.11
N ILE A 410 12.04 -8.49 22.67
CA ILE A 410 12.30 -7.33 23.52
C ILE A 410 11.14 -7.14 24.52
N PHE A 411 9.90 -7.20 24.04
CA PHE A 411 8.70 -7.13 24.88
C PHE A 411 8.70 -8.20 25.97
N ARG A 412 8.89 -9.49 25.63
CA ARG A 412 8.92 -10.59 26.61
C ARG A 412 10.05 -10.43 27.62
N HIS A 413 11.22 -9.95 27.18
CA HIS A 413 12.36 -9.67 28.07
C HIS A 413 12.11 -8.47 28.99
N ALA A 414 11.34 -7.46 28.55
CA ALA A 414 10.94 -6.34 29.40
C ALA A 414 9.94 -6.80 30.47
N ILE A 415 8.93 -7.59 30.09
CA ILE A 415 7.98 -8.20 31.04
C ILE A 415 8.71 -9.07 32.08
N LYS A 416 9.64 -9.94 31.64
CA LYS A 416 10.43 -10.79 32.55
C LYS A 416 11.28 -9.98 33.54
N ARG A 417 11.65 -8.75 33.18
CA ARG A 417 12.38 -7.80 34.03
C ARG A 417 11.47 -6.91 34.88
N GLY A 418 10.16 -7.18 34.90
CA GLY A 418 9.19 -6.48 35.76
C GLY A 418 8.64 -5.17 35.18
N VAL A 419 8.86 -4.88 33.89
CA VAL A 419 8.20 -3.73 33.24
C VAL A 419 6.72 -4.06 33.04
N PRO A 420 5.77 -3.25 33.52
CA PRO A 420 4.34 -3.47 33.29
C PRO A 420 4.02 -3.48 31.79
N LYS A 421 3.08 -4.33 31.35
CA LYS A 421 2.71 -4.48 29.94
C LYS A 421 2.30 -3.15 29.30
N GLU A 422 1.50 -2.37 30.03
CA GLU A 422 1.01 -1.04 29.67
C GLU A 422 2.10 0.03 29.57
N LYS A 423 3.33 -0.27 30.02
CA LYS A 423 4.50 0.59 29.92
C LYS A 423 5.50 0.12 28.86
N ILE A 424 5.14 -0.85 28.02
CA ILE A 424 5.95 -1.25 26.87
C ILE A 424 5.24 -0.78 25.61
N VAL A 425 5.90 0.09 24.85
CA VAL A 425 5.32 0.72 23.66
C VAL A 425 6.16 0.32 22.44
N PHE A 426 5.51 -0.15 21.40
CA PHE A 426 6.12 -0.35 20.09
C PHE A 426 5.69 0.78 19.16
N LEU A 427 6.65 1.37 18.45
CA LEU A 427 6.42 2.43 17.46
C LEU A 427 7.16 2.08 16.18
N SER A 428 6.43 1.81 15.11
CA SER A 428 6.97 1.70 13.76
C SER A 428 6.77 3.02 13.02
N ILE A 429 7.82 3.50 12.35
CA ILE A 429 7.88 4.80 11.69
C ILE A 429 7.96 4.58 10.18
N HIS A 430 7.03 5.19 9.46
CA HIS A 430 6.86 5.07 8.01
C HIS A 430 6.71 6.46 7.37
N ALA A 431 7.02 6.55 6.09
CA ALA A 431 6.79 7.70 5.24
C ALA A 431 6.17 7.24 3.91
N ASP A 432 5.07 6.51 4.04
CA ASP A 432 4.35 5.87 2.93
C ASP A 432 3.97 6.88 1.83
N SER A 433 3.94 6.40 0.58
CA SER A 433 3.36 7.15 -0.53
C SER A 433 1.84 6.90 -0.61
N LEU A 434 1.08 7.96 -0.40
CA LEU A 434 -0.37 8.01 -0.56
C LEU A 434 -0.76 9.14 -1.52
N HIS A 435 -2.04 9.18 -1.90
CA HIS A 435 -2.55 10.20 -2.83
C HIS A 435 -2.12 11.63 -2.42
N PRO A 436 -1.72 12.52 -3.36
CA PRO A 436 -1.14 13.83 -3.03
C PRO A 436 -1.99 14.77 -2.16
N SER A 437 -3.30 14.57 -2.13
CA SER A 437 -4.20 15.33 -1.24
C SER A 437 -4.11 14.90 0.23
N LEU A 438 -3.56 13.71 0.51
CA LEU A 438 -3.27 13.22 1.85
C LEU A 438 -1.87 13.69 2.23
N ARG A 439 -1.81 14.62 3.17
CA ARG A 439 -0.59 15.24 3.69
C ARG A 439 -0.67 15.33 5.21
N GLY A 440 0.49 15.37 5.85
CA GLY A 440 0.62 15.43 7.31
C GLY A 440 0.88 14.07 7.96
N ALA A 441 1.17 14.11 9.26
CA ALA A 441 1.46 12.91 10.04
C ALA A 441 0.17 12.16 10.39
N MET A 442 0.22 10.84 10.26
CA MET A 442 -0.86 9.93 10.64
C MET A 442 -0.35 8.88 11.62
N ALA A 443 -1.22 8.42 12.52
CA ALA A 443 -0.93 7.35 13.47
C ALA A 443 -1.94 6.23 13.31
N TYR A 444 -1.45 5.01 13.06
CA TYR A 444 -2.27 3.82 12.93
C TYR A 444 -2.17 2.98 14.20
N ILE A 445 -3.32 2.62 14.77
CA ILE A 445 -3.41 1.71 15.92
C ILE A 445 -4.13 0.45 15.43
N PRO A 446 -3.54 -0.75 15.58
CA PRO A 446 -4.21 -1.99 15.19
C PRO A 446 -5.55 -2.11 15.91
N ALA A 447 -6.65 -2.33 15.16
CA ALA A 447 -7.96 -2.50 15.77
C ALA A 447 -7.95 -3.74 16.68
N GLU A 448 -8.60 -3.66 17.84
CA GLU A 448 -8.61 -4.71 18.89
C GLU A 448 -8.90 -6.11 18.34
N ARG A 449 -9.81 -6.21 17.35
CA ARG A 449 -10.18 -7.45 16.66
C ARG A 449 -9.02 -8.17 15.95
N TYR A 450 -7.95 -7.46 15.59
CA TYR A 450 -6.75 -8.03 14.95
C TYR A 450 -5.65 -8.38 15.96
N VAL A 451 -5.84 -8.06 17.25
CA VAL A 451 -4.83 -8.27 18.31
C VAL A 451 -5.12 -9.51 19.15
N THR A 452 -6.35 -10.06 19.07
CA THR A 452 -6.74 -11.30 19.74
C THR A 452 -6.66 -12.50 18.80
N GLY A 453 -5.52 -13.18 18.78
CA GLY A 453 -5.33 -14.44 18.06
C GLY A 453 -3.89 -14.93 18.15
N SER A 454 -3.67 -16.22 18.42
CA SER A 454 -2.34 -16.81 18.30
C SER A 454 -2.11 -17.20 16.84
N TYR A 455 -1.15 -16.59 16.16
CA TYR A 455 -0.58 -17.14 14.93
C TYR A 455 0.06 -18.50 15.29
N ARG A 456 -0.63 -19.59 14.96
CA ARG A 456 -0.02 -20.92 14.85
C ARG A 456 0.12 -21.22 13.37
N LYS A 457 1.32 -21.61 12.95
CA LYS A 457 1.55 -22.22 11.63
C LYS A 457 0.64 -23.45 11.54
N SER A 458 -0.31 -23.43 10.62
CA SER A 458 -0.96 -24.64 10.10
C SER A 458 -0.03 -25.32 9.12
#